data_AF-A0AAW2S879-F1
#
_entry.id   AF-A0AAW2S879-F1
#
_cell.length_a   1.000
_cell.length_b   1.000
_cell.length_c   1.000
_cell.angle_alpha   90.00
_cell.angle_beta   90.00
_cell.angle_gamma   90.00
#
_symmetry.space_group_name_H-M   'P 1'
#
loop_
_entity.id
_entity.type
_entity.pdbx_description
1 polymer ?
#
loop_
_entity_poly.entity_id
_entity_poly.type
_entity_poly.pdbx_seq_one_letter_code
_entity_poly.pdbx_strand_id
1 'polypeptide(L)'
;MHAYNSDSADSIVDHLAFHKALCILMGWNYLMPPDNSKAYQNFSADDAEANQDDLIMWPPSVLIHNTITGKGRDGRMEGIGNRAMDSMLRDLGFTSGKSMSLYSREGHLGIHTVKFSGDESGLREALRLADYFEREKRGRKSWARVQSVTPGKDDENNPNLVRLDAKSGEKKRVFYGHLATVVDLDKVTFEIKKKVSIMSIRDLKQQSK
;
A
#
# COMPACT_ATOMS: atom_id res chain seq x y z
N MET A 1 -20.07 -19.92 20.57
CA MET A 1 -19.22 -19.00 19.79
C MET A 1 -19.24 -17.66 20.50
N HIS A 2 -18.17 -17.27 21.21
CA HIS A 2 -18.17 -16.09 22.10
C HIS A 2 -18.45 -14.76 21.37
N ALA A 3 -18.18 -14.68 20.06
CA ALA A 3 -18.41 -13.48 19.28
C ALA A 3 -19.89 -13.11 19.05
N TYR A 4 -20.81 -14.07 19.20
CA TYR A 4 -22.24 -13.87 18.92
C TYR A 4 -23.13 -13.91 20.17
N ASN A 5 -22.56 -14.30 21.32
CA ASN A 5 -23.26 -14.49 22.59
C ASN A 5 -22.51 -13.76 23.71
N SER A 6 -22.45 -12.43 23.62
CA SER A 6 -21.91 -11.57 24.69
C SER A 6 -23.06 -10.91 25.44
N ASP A 7 -22.87 -10.70 26.75
CA ASP A 7 -23.87 -10.12 27.65
C ASP A 7 -23.98 -8.58 27.50
N SER A 8 -23.11 -7.93 26.72
CA SER A 8 -23.16 -6.49 26.45
C SER A 8 -23.14 -6.15 24.96
N ALA A 9 -23.98 -5.19 24.57
CA ALA A 9 -24.15 -4.78 23.17
C ALA A 9 -22.85 -4.26 22.55
N ASP A 10 -22.07 -3.47 23.30
CA ASP A 10 -20.79 -2.91 22.82
C ASP A 10 -19.76 -4.02 22.54
N SER A 11 -19.70 -5.04 23.40
CA SER A 11 -18.82 -6.20 23.21
C SER A 11 -19.22 -7.03 21.98
N ILE A 12 -20.52 -7.17 21.69
CA ILE A 12 -20.99 -7.83 20.45
C ILE A 12 -20.49 -7.07 19.22
N VAL A 13 -20.61 -5.73 19.21
CA VAL A 13 -20.14 -4.91 18.09
C VAL A 13 -18.63 -5.09 17.88
N ASP A 14 -17.84 -5.02 18.95
CA ASP A 14 -16.39 -5.22 18.89
C ASP A 14 -16.01 -6.62 18.40
N HIS A 15 -16.70 -7.65 18.88
CA HIS A 15 -16.47 -9.03 18.45
C HIS A 15 -16.80 -9.24 16.97
N LEU A 16 -17.92 -8.70 16.50
CA LEU A 16 -18.33 -8.79 15.10
C LEU A 16 -17.38 -8.01 14.19
N ALA A 17 -16.94 -6.82 14.62
CA ALA A 17 -15.94 -6.03 13.90
C ALA A 17 -14.60 -6.77 13.80
N PHE A 18 -14.13 -7.38 14.89
CA PHE A 18 -12.92 -8.19 14.90
C PHE A 18 -13.06 -9.43 13.98
N HIS A 19 -14.19 -10.12 14.03
CA HIS A 19 -14.46 -11.25 13.14
C HIS A 19 -14.40 -10.84 11.66
N LYS A 20 -15.07 -9.74 11.30
CA LYS A 20 -15.03 -9.18 9.95
C LYS A 20 -13.61 -8.85 9.52
N ALA A 21 -12.83 -8.18 10.37
CA ALA A 21 -11.45 -7.82 10.09
C ALA A 21 -10.58 -9.06 9.84
N LEU A 22 -10.70 -10.08 10.70
CA LEU A 22 -9.98 -11.35 10.54
C LEU A 22 -10.35 -12.03 9.22
N CYS A 23 -11.64 -12.13 8.89
CA CYS A 23 -12.09 -12.73 7.64
C CYS A 23 -11.50 -12.01 6.41
N ILE A 24 -11.51 -10.68 6.39
CA ILE A 24 -10.92 -9.91 5.27
C ILE A 24 -9.41 -10.18 5.14
N LEU A 25 -8.68 -10.22 6.25
CA LEU A 25 -7.24 -10.53 6.25
C LEU A 25 -6.95 -11.94 5.73
N MET A 26 -7.82 -12.91 6.05
CA MET A 26 -7.68 -14.30 5.61
C MET A 26 -8.23 -14.55 4.20
N GLY A 27 -8.83 -13.55 3.55
CA GLY A 27 -9.51 -13.71 2.26
C GLY A 27 -10.79 -14.55 2.36
N TRP A 28 -11.45 -14.54 3.52
CA TRP A 28 -12.66 -15.28 3.80
C TRP A 28 -13.92 -14.42 3.65
N ASN A 29 -15.04 -15.08 3.36
CA ASN A 29 -16.35 -14.47 3.28
C ASN A 29 -16.88 -14.16 4.69
N TYR A 30 -16.80 -12.89 5.11
CA TYR A 30 -17.30 -12.44 6.41
C TYR A 30 -18.83 -12.45 6.54
N LEU A 31 -19.57 -12.65 5.45
CA LEU A 31 -21.04 -12.76 5.47
C LEU A 31 -21.51 -14.17 5.83
N MET A 32 -20.60 -15.16 5.80
CA MET A 32 -20.90 -16.54 6.15
C MET A 32 -20.49 -16.79 7.60
N PRO A 33 -21.37 -17.38 8.44
CA PRO A 33 -20.98 -17.75 9.79
C PRO A 33 -19.88 -18.82 9.76
N PRO A 34 -18.91 -18.78 10.70
CA PRO A 34 -17.87 -19.80 10.80
C PRO A 34 -18.45 -21.07 11.45
N ASP A 35 -19.24 -21.81 10.68
CA ASP A 35 -19.77 -23.12 11.06
C ASP A 35 -18.81 -24.26 10.66
N ASN A 36 -19.25 -25.51 10.84
CA ASN A 36 -18.47 -26.70 10.54
C ASN A 36 -18.25 -26.95 9.03
N SER A 37 -18.99 -26.26 8.15
CA SER A 37 -18.93 -26.47 6.70
C SER A 37 -17.71 -25.81 6.05
N LYS A 38 -17.06 -24.87 6.75
CA LYS A 38 -16.00 -24.00 6.21
C LYS A 38 -16.41 -23.21 4.95
N ALA A 39 -17.71 -23.02 4.70
CA ALA A 39 -18.20 -22.28 3.53
C ALA A 39 -17.66 -20.84 3.46
N TYR A 40 -17.32 -20.24 4.61
CA TYR A 40 -16.65 -18.93 4.69
C TYR A 40 -15.28 -18.91 3.99
N GLN A 41 -14.62 -20.05 3.79
CA GLN A 41 -13.35 -20.14 3.06
C GLN A 41 -13.55 -20.17 1.53
N ASN A 42 -14.77 -20.47 1.06
CA ASN A 42 -15.12 -20.51 -0.35
C ASN A 42 -15.47 -19.11 -0.84
N PHE A 43 -14.49 -18.20 -0.78
CA PHE A 43 -14.60 -16.84 -1.28
C PHE A 43 -13.69 -16.66 -2.50
N SER A 44 -14.15 -15.95 -3.52
CA SER A 44 -13.35 -15.78 -4.73
C SER A 44 -12.11 -14.92 -4.44
N ALA A 45 -11.02 -15.16 -5.16
CA ALA A 45 -9.80 -14.37 -5.01
C ALA A 45 -10.05 -12.88 -5.34
N ASP A 46 -10.89 -12.61 -6.34
CA ASP A 46 -11.25 -11.25 -6.75
C ASP A 46 -12.05 -10.52 -5.66
N ASP A 47 -13.01 -11.20 -5.03
CA ASP A 47 -13.79 -10.61 -3.93
C ASP A 47 -12.92 -10.39 -2.67
N ALA A 48 -12.01 -11.33 -2.38
CA ALA A 48 -11.05 -11.20 -1.28
C ALA A 48 -10.14 -9.99 -1.49
N GLU A 49 -9.59 -9.84 -2.70
CA GLU A 49 -8.76 -8.68 -3.08
C GLU A 49 -9.57 -7.38 -2.98
N ALA A 50 -10.79 -7.35 -3.50
CA ALA A 50 -11.66 -6.17 -3.43
C ALA A 50 -12.00 -5.74 -2.00
N ASN A 51 -12.13 -6.69 -1.07
CA ASN A 51 -12.33 -6.40 0.35
C ASN A 51 -11.06 -5.85 1.02
N GLN A 52 -9.88 -6.37 0.66
CA GLN A 52 -8.60 -5.88 1.17
C GLN A 52 -8.24 -4.51 0.62
N ASP A 53 -8.57 -4.24 -0.64
CA ASP A 53 -8.32 -2.95 -1.31
C ASP A 53 -9.26 -1.84 -0.84
N ASP A 54 -10.42 -2.20 -0.30
CA ASP A 54 -11.33 -1.25 0.34
C ASP A 54 -10.78 -0.72 1.67
N LEU A 55 -9.98 -1.53 2.39
CA LEU A 55 -9.42 -1.19 3.69
C LEU A 55 -8.07 -0.49 3.56
N ILE A 56 -8.07 0.84 3.68
CA ILE A 56 -6.89 1.69 3.48
C ILE A 56 -6.27 2.16 4.79
N MET A 57 -4.98 2.49 4.74
CA MET A 57 -4.34 3.28 5.80
C MET A 57 -4.89 4.70 5.80
N TRP A 58 -5.23 5.22 6.98
CA TRP A 58 -5.67 6.60 7.20
C TRP A 58 -4.73 7.32 8.18
N PRO A 59 -4.19 8.52 7.85
CA PRO A 59 -4.43 9.31 6.64
C PRO A 59 -4.04 8.61 5.34
N PRO A 60 -4.77 8.88 4.24
CA PRO A 60 -4.60 8.17 2.97
C PRO A 60 -3.17 8.34 2.47
N SER A 61 -2.55 7.23 2.09
CA SER A 61 -1.13 7.18 1.73
C SER A 61 -0.91 6.33 0.49
N VAL A 62 0.06 6.71 -0.34
CA VAL A 62 0.53 5.91 -1.48
C VAL A 62 1.93 5.39 -1.18
N LEU A 63 2.17 4.10 -1.41
CA LEU A 63 3.50 3.50 -1.35
C LEU A 63 4.11 3.51 -2.74
N ILE A 64 5.34 4.02 -2.86
CA ILE A 64 6.13 4.07 -4.09
C ILE A 64 7.36 3.19 -3.91
N HIS A 65 7.49 2.19 -4.78
CA HIS A 65 8.52 1.16 -4.75
C HIS A 65 9.61 1.39 -5.79
N ASN A 66 10.63 0.53 -5.73
CA ASN A 66 11.85 0.58 -6.56
C ASN A 66 12.67 1.87 -6.34
N THR A 67 12.72 2.34 -5.10
CA THR A 67 13.33 3.63 -4.76
C THR A 67 14.73 3.55 -4.15
N ILE A 68 15.33 2.36 -4.07
CA ILE A 68 16.77 2.20 -3.81
C ILE A 68 17.56 2.92 -4.91
N THR A 69 18.79 3.33 -4.69
CA THR A 69 19.68 3.90 -5.73
C THR A 69 21.05 3.25 -5.73
N GLY A 70 21.36 2.48 -4.70
CA GLY A 70 22.61 1.75 -4.58
C GLY A 70 22.88 1.42 -3.13
N LYS A 71 24.15 1.17 -2.84
CA LYS A 71 24.65 0.86 -1.50
C LYS A 71 25.74 1.86 -1.15
N GLY A 72 25.58 2.51 0.01
CA GLY A 72 26.54 3.46 0.54
C GLY A 72 27.85 2.79 0.94
N ARG A 73 28.87 3.63 1.21
CA ARG A 73 30.22 3.14 1.61
C ARG A 73 30.22 2.38 2.92
N ASP A 74 29.28 2.69 3.81
CA ASP A 74 29.06 2.00 5.08
C ASP A 74 28.30 0.66 4.92
N GLY A 75 27.96 0.30 3.68
CA GLY A 75 27.21 -0.90 3.37
C GLY A 75 25.70 -0.79 3.62
N ARG A 76 25.17 0.39 3.96
CA ARG A 76 23.72 0.60 4.06
C ARG A 76 23.11 0.85 2.70
N MET A 77 21.85 0.46 2.53
CA MET A 77 21.10 0.76 1.32
C MET A 77 20.81 2.25 1.23
N GLU A 78 21.08 2.85 0.07
CA GLU A 78 20.71 4.22 -0.26
C GLU A 78 19.51 4.22 -1.20
N GLY A 79 18.76 5.32 -1.20
CA GLY A 79 17.60 5.49 -2.07
C GLY A 79 17.39 6.94 -2.44
N ILE A 80 16.40 7.17 -3.29
CA ILE A 80 15.99 8.53 -3.67
C ILE A 80 15.64 9.32 -2.40
N GLY A 81 16.14 10.54 -2.29
CA GLY A 81 15.83 11.42 -1.16
C GLY A 81 14.45 12.08 -1.30
N ASN A 82 13.86 12.49 -0.18
CA ASN A 82 12.53 13.13 -0.14
C ASN A 82 12.42 14.32 -1.11
N ARG A 83 13.44 15.20 -1.19
CA ARG A 83 13.43 16.36 -2.09
C ARG A 83 13.33 15.95 -3.58
N ALA A 84 14.01 14.88 -3.98
CA ALA A 84 13.96 14.38 -5.35
C ALA A 84 12.61 13.70 -5.63
N MET A 85 12.06 12.97 -4.66
CA MET A 85 10.71 12.41 -4.73
C MET A 85 9.65 13.52 -4.87
N ASP A 86 9.70 14.57 -4.03
CA ASP A 86 8.80 15.72 -4.10
C ASP A 86 8.90 16.45 -5.44
N SER A 87 10.10 16.56 -6.01
CA SER A 87 10.28 17.14 -7.34
C SER A 87 9.61 16.30 -8.42
N MET A 88 9.81 14.98 -8.40
CA MET A 88 9.18 14.07 -9.35
C MET A 88 7.66 14.12 -9.26
N LEU A 89 7.10 14.10 -8.04
CA LEU A 89 5.65 14.20 -7.83
C LEU A 89 5.09 15.51 -8.38
N ARG A 90 5.77 16.64 -8.12
CA ARG A 90 5.38 17.95 -8.65
C ARG A 90 5.43 17.98 -10.18
N ASP A 91 6.45 17.40 -10.80
CA ASP A 91 6.58 17.34 -12.26
C ASP A 91 5.49 16.46 -12.91
N LEU A 92 4.94 15.49 -12.15
CA LEU A 92 3.77 14.70 -12.52
C LEU A 92 2.42 15.39 -12.18
N GLY A 93 2.46 16.62 -11.64
CA GLY A 93 1.28 17.40 -11.26
C GLY A 93 0.73 17.12 -9.87
N PHE A 94 1.42 16.34 -9.04
CA PHE A 94 1.04 16.05 -7.65
C PHE A 94 1.82 16.97 -6.69
N THR A 95 1.15 18.01 -6.20
CA THR A 95 1.74 18.99 -5.28
C THR A 95 1.27 18.84 -3.84
N SER A 96 0.30 17.95 -3.62
CA SER A 96 -0.26 17.61 -2.32
C SER A 96 0.44 16.38 -1.74
N GLY A 97 0.38 16.26 -0.41
CA GLY A 97 0.98 15.14 0.32
C GLY A 97 2.45 15.37 0.71
N LYS A 98 2.90 14.58 1.68
CA LYS A 98 4.25 14.63 2.23
C LYS A 98 4.97 13.33 1.91
N SER A 99 6.01 13.39 1.09
CA SER A 99 6.84 12.22 0.79
C SER A 99 7.82 11.92 1.94
N MET A 100 8.08 10.63 2.16
CA MET A 100 9.02 10.14 3.16
C MET A 100 9.59 8.79 2.74
N SER A 101 10.91 8.72 2.61
CA SER A 101 11.66 7.46 2.55
C SER A 101 11.42 6.59 3.79
N LEU A 102 11.24 5.28 3.60
CA LEU A 102 11.22 4.32 4.69
C LEU A 102 12.63 3.75 4.94
N TYR A 103 13.00 3.61 6.21
CA TYR A 103 14.32 3.15 6.64
C TYR A 103 14.23 2.00 7.64
N SER A 104 15.29 1.20 7.64
CA SER A 104 15.60 0.17 8.63
C SER A 104 17.04 0.35 9.12
N ARG A 105 17.51 -0.57 9.98
CA ARG A 105 18.90 -0.59 10.44
C ARG A 105 19.88 -0.78 9.27
N GLU A 106 19.44 -1.48 8.23
CA GLU A 106 20.19 -1.79 7.01
C GLU A 106 20.12 -0.66 5.95
N GLY A 107 19.43 0.44 6.26
CA GLY A 107 19.29 1.61 5.38
C GLY A 107 17.92 1.72 4.73
N HIS A 108 17.88 2.32 3.54
CA HIS A 108 16.66 2.60 2.77
C HIS A 108 15.93 1.30 2.38
N LEU A 109 14.62 1.22 2.63
CA LEU A 109 13.81 0.01 2.38
C LEU A 109 13.36 -0.17 0.92
N GLY A 110 13.73 0.77 0.06
CA GLY A 110 13.26 0.79 -1.34
C GLY A 110 11.79 1.18 -1.48
N ILE A 111 11.22 1.77 -0.43
CA ILE A 111 9.85 2.27 -0.38
C ILE A 111 9.86 3.74 0.06
N HIS A 112 9.12 4.57 -0.65
CA HIS A 112 8.66 5.89 -0.21
C HIS A 112 7.19 5.83 0.12
N THR A 113 6.77 6.52 1.16
CA THR A 113 5.36 6.78 1.44
C THR A 113 5.04 8.24 1.10
N VAL A 114 3.93 8.47 0.42
CA VAL A 114 3.36 9.80 0.20
C VAL A 114 2.09 9.89 1.02
N LYS A 115 2.13 10.61 2.14
CA LYS A 115 1.01 10.76 3.06
C LYS A 115 0.21 12.02 2.73
N PHE A 116 -1.08 11.88 2.49
CA PHE A 116 -1.98 12.99 2.19
C PHE A 116 -2.72 13.49 3.46
N SER A 117 -3.49 14.57 3.33
CA SER A 117 -4.36 15.06 4.40
C SER A 117 -5.39 13.99 4.78
N GLY A 118 -5.73 13.89 6.06
CA GLY A 118 -6.74 12.96 6.57
C GLY A 118 -8.17 13.47 6.34
N ASP A 119 -8.47 13.89 5.12
CA ASP A 119 -9.77 14.42 4.69
C ASP A 119 -10.12 13.92 3.28
N GLU A 120 -11.31 14.28 2.79
CA GLU A 120 -11.79 13.85 1.47
C GLU A 120 -10.88 14.32 0.33
N SER A 121 -10.31 15.53 0.45
CA SER A 121 -9.39 16.05 -0.57
C SER A 121 -8.10 15.24 -0.62
N GLY A 122 -7.55 14.85 0.53
CA GLY A 122 -6.38 14.00 0.61
C GLY A 122 -6.64 12.59 0.10
N LEU A 123 -7.83 12.03 0.37
CA LEU A 123 -8.23 10.74 -0.22
C LEU A 123 -8.31 10.83 -1.75
N ARG A 124 -8.91 11.89 -2.29
CA ARG A 124 -9.02 12.12 -3.73
C ARG A 124 -7.66 12.20 -4.40
N GLU A 125 -6.72 12.93 -3.82
CA GLU A 125 -5.36 13.08 -4.35
C GLU A 125 -4.54 11.77 -4.24
N ALA A 126 -4.70 11.02 -3.14
CA ALA A 126 -4.07 9.71 -2.98
C ALA A 126 -4.58 8.71 -4.04
N LEU A 127 -5.90 8.67 -4.27
CA LEU A 127 -6.51 7.84 -5.31
C LEU A 127 -6.04 8.26 -6.71
N ARG A 128 -5.92 9.57 -6.97
CA ARG A 128 -5.41 10.10 -8.25
C ARG A 128 -3.98 9.65 -8.52
N LEU A 129 -3.13 9.65 -7.49
CA LEU A 129 -1.74 9.20 -7.62
C LEU A 129 -1.66 7.67 -7.82
N ALA A 130 -2.46 6.89 -7.10
CA ALA A 130 -2.53 5.45 -7.30
C ALA A 130 -3.04 5.10 -8.72
N ASP A 131 -4.08 5.78 -9.21
CA ASP A 131 -4.64 5.61 -10.55
C ASP A 131 -3.62 5.97 -11.64
N TYR A 132 -2.81 7.01 -11.44
CA TYR A 132 -1.70 7.33 -12.34
C TYR A 132 -0.75 6.14 -12.51
N PHE A 133 -0.29 5.53 -11.42
CA PHE A 133 0.58 4.36 -11.50
C PHE A 133 -0.12 3.16 -12.15
N GLU A 134 -1.40 2.94 -11.88
CA GLU A 134 -2.15 1.83 -12.50
C GLU A 134 -2.28 2.01 -14.01
N ARG A 135 -2.64 3.21 -14.49
CA ARG A 135 -2.72 3.54 -15.93
C ARG A 135 -1.40 3.36 -16.65
N GLU A 136 -0.31 3.70 -15.97
CA GLU A 136 1.05 3.50 -16.45
C GLU A 136 1.52 2.03 -16.38
N LYS A 137 0.64 1.09 -16.01
CA LYS A 137 0.92 -0.33 -15.77
C LYS A 137 2.01 -0.54 -14.73
N ARG A 138 2.08 0.36 -13.75
CA ARG A 138 3.05 0.41 -12.65
C ARG A 138 2.39 0.34 -11.27
N GLY A 139 1.18 -0.21 -11.21
CA GLY A 139 0.46 -0.45 -9.97
C GLY A 139 0.94 -1.68 -9.18
N ARG A 140 0.17 -2.04 -8.15
CA ARG A 140 0.51 -3.13 -7.21
C ARG A 140 0.78 -4.46 -7.91
N LYS A 141 -0.13 -4.90 -8.78
CA LYS A 141 -0.01 -6.18 -9.50
C LYS A 141 1.23 -6.21 -10.39
N SER A 142 1.57 -5.09 -11.02
CA SER A 142 2.79 -4.97 -11.81
C SER A 142 4.05 -5.06 -10.96
N TRP A 143 4.07 -4.40 -9.80
CA TRP A 143 5.21 -4.50 -8.88
C TRP A 143 5.42 -5.92 -8.38
N ALA A 144 4.35 -6.61 -7.98
CA ALA A 144 4.42 -8.00 -7.52
C ALA A 144 5.03 -8.94 -8.59
N ARG A 145 4.69 -8.75 -9.87
CA ARG A 145 5.29 -9.50 -10.99
C ARG A 145 6.78 -9.20 -11.18
N VAL A 146 7.19 -7.96 -10.98
CA VAL A 146 8.61 -7.57 -11.13
C VAL A 146 9.45 -8.13 -9.99
N GLN A 147 8.93 -8.11 -8.75
CA GLN A 147 9.60 -8.66 -7.58
C GLN A 147 9.75 -10.19 -7.65
N SER A 148 8.74 -10.92 -8.13
CA SER A 148 8.79 -12.39 -8.19
C SER A 148 9.82 -12.92 -9.20
N VAL A 149 10.17 -12.13 -10.21
CA VAL A 149 11.11 -12.50 -11.28
C VAL A 149 12.57 -12.20 -10.91
N THR A 150 12.82 -11.30 -9.95
CA THR A 150 14.16 -10.73 -9.76
C THR A 150 14.67 -10.84 -8.31
N PRO A 151 15.07 -12.04 -7.83
CA PRO A 151 15.86 -12.15 -6.62
C PRO A 151 17.35 -11.93 -6.93
N GLY A 152 17.79 -10.66 -6.92
CA GLY A 152 19.19 -10.32 -6.62
C GLY A 152 20.26 -10.54 -7.70
N LYS A 153 19.92 -10.72 -8.98
CA LYS A 153 20.89 -10.65 -10.08
C LYS A 153 20.33 -9.83 -11.24
N ASP A 154 20.96 -8.66 -11.44
CA ASP A 154 20.86 -7.79 -12.60
C ASP A 154 19.66 -6.81 -12.70
N ASP A 155 19.31 -6.17 -11.57
CA ASP A 155 18.30 -5.11 -11.51
C ASP A 155 18.59 -3.95 -12.49
N GLU A 156 19.86 -3.64 -12.73
CA GLU A 156 20.31 -2.49 -13.51
C GLU A 156 20.17 -2.67 -15.03
N ASN A 157 19.99 -3.90 -15.52
CA ASN A 157 19.72 -4.19 -16.92
C ASN A 157 18.24 -4.53 -17.18
N ASN A 158 17.42 -4.63 -16.13
CA ASN A 158 16.00 -4.93 -16.28
C ASN A 158 15.22 -3.67 -16.71
N PRO A 159 14.58 -3.66 -17.90
CA PRO A 159 13.85 -2.50 -18.42
C PRO A 159 12.59 -2.15 -17.61
N ASN A 160 12.14 -3.07 -16.76
CA ASN A 160 11.04 -2.82 -15.81
C ASN A 160 11.52 -2.13 -14.54
N LEU A 161 12.82 -2.16 -14.22
CA LEU A 161 13.38 -1.52 -13.04
C LEU A 161 14.12 -0.22 -13.39
N VAL A 162 14.78 -0.20 -14.54
CA VAL A 162 15.60 0.93 -15.00
C VAL A 162 15.35 1.15 -16.49
N ARG A 163 15.12 2.41 -16.88
CA ARG A 163 15.01 2.85 -18.27
C ARG A 163 16.12 3.85 -18.59
N LEU A 164 16.64 3.79 -19.80
CA LEU A 164 17.54 4.81 -20.30
C LEU A 164 16.72 6.02 -20.73
N ASP A 165 17.07 7.20 -20.24
CA ASP A 165 16.53 8.45 -20.73
C ASP A 165 16.98 8.66 -22.18
N ALA A 166 16.02 8.80 -23.10
CA ALA A 166 16.31 8.89 -24.52
C ALA A 166 17.10 10.16 -24.92
N LYS A 167 17.13 11.18 -24.05
CA LYS A 167 17.82 12.46 -24.32
C LYS A 167 19.19 12.51 -23.64
N SER A 168 19.31 12.09 -22.38
CA SER A 168 20.58 12.14 -21.64
C SER A 168 21.38 10.83 -21.68
N GLY A 169 20.77 9.71 -22.05
CA GLY A 169 21.38 8.38 -21.94
C GLY A 169 21.52 7.90 -20.49
N GLU A 170 21.03 8.66 -19.51
CA GLU A 170 21.13 8.30 -18.10
C GLU A 170 20.10 7.23 -17.72
N LYS A 171 20.53 6.30 -16.86
CA LYS A 171 19.65 5.30 -16.25
C LYS A 171 18.71 5.97 -15.24
N LYS A 172 17.41 5.93 -15.51
CA LYS A 172 16.34 6.38 -14.61
C LYS A 172 15.53 5.20 -14.09
N ARG A 173 15.27 5.18 -12.79
CA ARG A 173 14.44 4.14 -12.18
C ARG A 173 12.98 4.25 -12.59
N VAL A 174 12.37 3.08 -12.76
CA VAL A 174 10.94 2.95 -13.01
C VAL A 174 10.25 2.74 -11.67
N PHE A 175 9.52 3.75 -11.21
CA PHE A 175 8.78 3.65 -9.96
C PHE A 175 7.43 2.97 -10.16
N TYR A 176 7.04 2.23 -9.13
CA TYR A 176 5.75 1.57 -9.03
C TYR A 176 5.02 2.11 -7.83
N GLY A 177 3.72 2.34 -7.92
CA GLY A 177 2.98 2.93 -6.82
C GLY A 177 1.57 2.40 -6.69
N HIS A 178 1.09 2.31 -5.46
CA HIS A 178 -0.30 1.94 -5.18
C HIS A 178 -0.75 2.54 -3.85
N LEU A 179 -2.06 2.64 -3.67
CA LEU A 179 -2.65 3.03 -2.40
C LEU A 179 -2.22 2.05 -1.31
N ALA A 180 -1.89 2.57 -0.12
CA ALA A 180 -1.51 1.76 1.02
C ALA A 180 -2.77 1.15 1.65
N THR A 181 -2.86 -0.18 1.64
CA THR A 181 -4.01 -0.90 2.20
C THR A 181 -3.59 -1.76 3.39
N VAL A 182 -4.55 -2.46 3.98
CA VAL A 182 -4.32 -3.33 5.15
C VAL A 182 -3.22 -4.37 4.89
N VAL A 183 -3.08 -4.85 3.64
CA VAL A 183 -2.05 -5.85 3.27
C VAL A 183 -0.64 -5.28 3.17
N ASP A 184 -0.48 -3.96 3.27
CA ASP A 184 0.82 -3.30 3.24
C ASP A 184 1.32 -2.93 4.64
N LEU A 185 0.56 -3.25 5.68
CA LEU A 185 0.98 -2.97 7.06
C LEU A 185 2.35 -3.59 7.32
N ASP A 186 2.61 -4.83 6.93
CA ASP A 186 3.92 -5.48 7.09
C ASP A 186 5.09 -4.75 6.40
N LYS A 187 4.83 -3.98 5.33
CA LYS A 187 5.85 -3.23 4.56
C LYS A 187 6.21 -1.86 5.13
N VAL A 188 5.40 -1.30 6.03
CA VAL A 188 5.65 0.01 6.64
C VAL A 188 6.32 -0.10 8.00
N THR A 189 7.01 0.97 8.42
CA THR A 189 7.71 0.98 9.71
C THR A 189 6.74 0.96 10.89
N PHE A 190 7.23 0.54 12.06
CA PHE A 190 6.42 0.50 13.27
C PHE A 190 5.86 1.88 13.66
N GLU A 191 6.61 2.94 13.41
CA GLU A 191 6.21 4.33 13.68
C GLU A 191 5.02 4.76 12.81
N ILE A 192 4.95 4.26 11.57
CA ILE A 192 3.81 4.49 10.68
C ILE A 192 2.62 3.68 11.16
N LYS A 193 2.81 2.37 11.45
CA LYS A 193 1.74 1.49 11.97
C LYS A 193 1.02 2.09 13.18
N LYS A 194 1.77 2.68 14.10
CA LYS A 194 1.22 3.30 15.33
C LYS A 194 0.36 4.54 15.06
N LYS A 195 0.53 5.19 13.91
CA LYS A 195 -0.11 6.48 13.58
C LYS A 195 -1.21 6.37 12.54
N VAL A 196 -1.43 5.19 11.98
CA VAL A 196 -2.46 4.95 10.98
C VAL A 196 -3.65 4.22 11.59
N SER A 197 -4.84 4.63 11.19
CA SER A 197 -6.06 3.85 11.36
C SER A 197 -6.35 3.08 10.07
N ILE A 198 -7.13 2.00 10.14
CA ILE A 198 -7.64 1.32 8.95
C ILE A 198 -9.09 1.76 8.71
N MET A 199 -9.38 2.26 7.52
CA MET A 199 -10.71 2.77 7.15
C MET A 199 -11.18 2.16 5.83
N SER A 200 -12.49 1.94 5.69
CA SER A 200 -13.12 1.51 4.44
C SER A 200 -13.36 2.71 3.52
N ILE A 201 -12.90 2.63 2.27
CA ILE A 201 -13.22 3.64 1.25
C ILE A 201 -14.74 3.71 1.02
N ARG A 202 -15.43 2.56 0.99
CA ARG A 202 -16.90 2.49 0.81
C ARG A 202 -17.61 3.24 1.94
N ASP A 203 -17.21 3.03 3.18
CA ASP A 203 -17.83 3.69 4.34
C ASP A 203 -17.56 5.21 4.34
N LEU A 204 -16.34 5.63 4.00
CA LEU A 204 -15.99 7.04 3.86
C LEU A 204 -16.84 7.76 2.80
N LYS A 205 -17.11 7.10 1.67
CA LYS A 205 -17.98 7.65 0.60
C LYS A 205 -19.45 7.76 1.00
N GLN A 206 -19.92 6.94 1.95
CA GLN A 206 -21.29 7.00 2.45
C GLN A 206 -21.49 8.13 3.45
N GLN A 207 -20.46 8.50 4.20
CA GLN A 207 -20.50 9.61 5.18
C GLN A 207 -20.41 11.00 4.53
N SER A 208 -19.92 11.09 3.28
CA SER A 208 -19.83 12.35 2.52
C SER A 208 -21.11 12.69 1.73
N LYS A 209 -22.19 11.91 1.85
CA LYS A 209 -23.50 12.18 1.23
C LYS A 209 -24.47 12.75 2.25
#